data_AF-A0A388PDX6-F1
#
_entry.id   AF-A0A388PDX6-F1
#
_cell.length_a   1.000
_cell.length_b   1.000
_cell.length_c   1.000
_cell.angle_alpha   90.00
_cell.angle_beta   90.00
_cell.angle_gamma   90.00
#
_symmetry.space_group_name_H-M   'P 1'
#
loop_
_entity.id
_entity.type
_entity.pdbx_description
1 polymer ?
#
loop_
_entity_poly.entity_id
_entity_poly.type
_entity_poly.pdbx_seq_one_letter_code
_entity_poly.pdbx_strand_id
1 'polypeptide(L)'
;MNTRAAELGMTRTRFITPNGLTYGQGPHDTTSARDLAKLSVVLCKMPAALKFTSAKTYTFRPGPKSVNLVNHNRLLSSFKGCDGLKTGWTVAADASMITTAREGEARVIAVVLGCDSPQGAKAAQRVRDQMADRLMAQGLVRLALLEVEKAKLHALPAGLPPWRPPPR
;
A
#
# COMPACT_ATOMS: atom_id res chain seq x y z
N MET A 1 -0.11 18.93 6.57
CA MET A 1 0.06 17.45 6.62
C MET A 1 -0.47 16.88 7.93
N ASN A 2 -0.01 17.34 9.10
CA ASN A 2 -0.43 16.79 10.40
C ASN A 2 -1.93 16.89 10.69
N THR A 3 -2.60 17.98 10.30
CA THR A 3 -4.07 18.10 10.42
C THR A 3 -4.78 16.97 9.70
N ARG A 4 -4.39 16.68 8.45
CA ARG A 4 -4.96 15.58 7.68
C ARG A 4 -4.62 14.21 8.29
N ALA A 5 -3.42 14.05 8.84
CA ALA A 5 -3.05 12.83 9.56
C ALA A 5 -3.98 12.59 10.77
N ALA A 6 -4.28 13.63 11.55
CA ALA A 6 -5.21 13.55 12.67
C ALA A 6 -6.64 13.21 12.23
N GLU A 7 -7.16 13.85 11.16
CA GLU A 7 -8.49 13.54 10.58
C GLU A 7 -8.60 12.07 10.14
N LEU A 8 -7.50 11.48 9.66
CA LEU A 8 -7.44 10.08 9.25
C LEU A 8 -7.14 9.11 10.41
N GLY A 9 -7.02 9.62 11.64
CA GLY A 9 -6.69 8.82 12.82
C GLY A 9 -5.28 8.22 12.75
N MET A 10 -4.33 8.87 12.09
CA MET A 10 -2.94 8.44 11.96
C MET A 10 -2.14 8.77 13.24
N THR A 11 -2.51 8.12 14.34
CA THR A 11 -2.05 8.46 15.70
C THR A 11 -0.55 8.23 15.95
N ARG A 12 0.14 7.48 15.10
CA ARG A 12 1.59 7.25 15.17
C ARG A 12 2.33 7.92 14.03
N THR A 13 1.76 8.99 13.48
CA THR A 13 2.35 9.77 12.38
C THR A 13 2.60 11.21 12.80
N ARG A 14 3.81 11.69 12.53
CA ARG A 14 4.18 13.11 12.62
C ARG A 14 5.01 13.48 11.40
N PHE A 15 4.49 14.41 10.60
CA PHE A 15 5.18 14.97 9.45
C PHE A 15 5.88 16.29 9.84
N ILE A 16 7.14 16.39 9.46
CA ILE A 16 8.03 17.55 9.56
C ILE A 16 8.27 18.14 8.17
N THR A 17 8.39 17.28 7.15
CA THR A 17 8.71 17.70 5.79
C THR A 17 7.71 17.14 4.77
N PRO A 18 7.59 17.76 3.59
CA PRO A 18 6.76 17.20 2.51
C PRO A 18 7.44 16.08 1.72
N ASN A 19 8.72 15.79 1.96
CA ASN A 19 9.53 14.90 1.11
C ASN A 19 10.13 13.69 1.83
N GLY A 20 10.09 13.63 3.17
CA GLY A 20 10.61 12.51 3.96
C GLY A 20 12.14 12.47 4.07
N LEU A 21 12.84 13.53 3.69
CA LEU A 21 14.29 13.61 3.83
C LEU A 21 14.70 13.90 5.28
N THR A 22 15.75 13.23 5.75
CA THR A 22 16.33 13.46 7.07
C THR A 22 17.31 14.63 7.00
N TYR A 23 17.08 15.67 7.80
CA TYR A 23 17.91 16.88 7.85
C TYR A 23 18.50 17.09 9.25
N GLY A 24 19.83 17.05 9.35
CA GLY A 24 20.55 17.35 10.59
C GLY A 24 20.13 16.48 11.78
N GLN A 25 20.25 17.03 12.98
CA GLN A 25 19.88 16.37 14.26
C GLN A 25 18.46 16.76 14.72
N GLY A 26 17.69 17.42 13.86
CA GLY A 26 16.34 17.89 14.20
C GLY A 26 15.29 16.79 14.22
N PRO A 27 14.03 17.11 14.57
CA PRO A 27 12.95 16.13 14.47
C PRO A 27 12.78 15.64 13.02
N HIS A 28 12.46 14.36 12.86
CA HIS A 28 12.24 13.74 11.57
C HIS A 28 10.80 13.25 11.40
N ASP A 29 10.42 12.98 10.16
CA ASP A 29 9.15 12.36 9.82
C ASP A 29 9.04 10.97 10.47
N THR A 30 7.92 10.69 11.13
CA THR A 30 7.63 9.37 11.71
C THR A 30 6.24 8.90 11.30
N THR A 31 6.06 7.59 11.15
CA THR A 31 4.78 6.98 10.77
C THR A 31 4.75 5.50 11.14
N SER A 32 3.62 4.84 10.92
CA SER A 32 3.47 3.38 11.04
C SER A 32 2.87 2.77 9.78
N ALA A 33 3.10 1.47 9.55
CA ALA A 33 2.51 0.76 8.42
C ALA A 33 0.97 0.84 8.43
N ARG A 34 0.36 0.77 9.61
CA ARG A 34 -1.10 0.90 9.81
C ARG A 34 -1.61 2.27 9.39
N ASP A 35 -0.90 3.33 9.76
CA ASP A 35 -1.33 4.70 9.46
C ASP A 35 -1.15 5.04 7.98
N LEU A 36 -0.06 4.58 7.37
CA LEU A 36 0.10 4.66 5.92
C LEU A 36 -0.95 3.85 5.16
N ALA A 37 -1.39 2.70 5.69
CA ALA A 37 -2.49 1.94 5.09
C ALA A 37 -3.80 2.76 5.10
N LYS A 38 -4.13 3.45 6.20
CA LYS A 38 -5.31 4.35 6.27
C LYS A 38 -5.24 5.46 5.22
N LEU A 39 -4.10 6.13 5.09
CA LEU A 39 -3.88 7.15 4.06
C LEU A 39 -4.06 6.55 2.65
N SER A 40 -3.52 5.36 2.42
CA SER A 40 -3.57 4.68 1.13
C SER A 40 -5.00 4.31 0.73
N VAL A 41 -5.86 3.91 1.68
CA VAL A 41 -7.29 3.66 1.41
C VAL A 41 -7.96 4.92 0.87
N VAL A 42 -7.65 6.10 1.41
CA VAL A 42 -8.20 7.37 0.91
C VAL A 42 -7.66 7.70 -0.48
N LEU A 43 -6.35 7.54 -0.70
CA LEU A 43 -5.74 7.78 -2.02
C LEU A 43 -6.31 6.86 -3.10
N CYS A 44 -6.59 5.59 -2.78
CA CYS A 44 -7.17 4.64 -3.73
C CYS A 44 -8.61 5.00 -4.13
N LYS A 45 -9.30 5.87 -3.39
CA LYS A 45 -10.62 6.40 -3.74
C LYS A 45 -10.52 7.67 -4.62
N MET A 46 -9.32 8.16 -4.91
CA MET A 46 -9.08 9.36 -5.70
C MET A 46 -8.55 8.97 -7.09
N PRO A 47 -9.38 8.97 -8.16
CA PRO A 47 -8.95 8.57 -9.49
C PRO A 47 -7.74 9.36 -10.01
N ALA A 48 -7.64 10.63 -9.63
CA ALA A 48 -6.50 11.48 -9.98
C ALA A 48 -5.17 10.97 -9.38
N ALA A 49 -5.18 10.45 -8.15
CA ALA A 49 -3.98 9.89 -7.53
C ALA A 49 -3.52 8.63 -8.29
N LEU A 50 -4.45 7.71 -8.57
CA LEU A 50 -4.17 6.47 -9.30
C LEU A 50 -3.69 6.73 -10.73
N LYS A 51 -4.21 7.77 -11.40
CA LYS A 51 -3.72 8.20 -12.72
C LYS A 51 -2.22 8.48 -12.72
N PHE A 52 -1.70 9.16 -11.69
CA PHE A 52 -0.27 9.45 -11.60
C PHE A 52 0.54 8.25 -11.12
N THR A 53 0.04 7.50 -10.13
CA THR A 53 0.82 6.40 -9.53
C THR A 53 0.89 5.15 -10.41
N SER A 54 -0.06 4.96 -11.31
CA SER A 54 -0.08 3.84 -12.27
C SER A 54 0.77 4.09 -13.52
N ALA A 55 1.20 5.33 -13.76
CA ALA A 55 2.06 5.65 -14.89
C ALA A 55 3.42 4.96 -14.75
N LYS A 56 3.77 4.09 -15.72
CA LYS A 56 5.08 3.42 -15.77
C LYS A 56 6.20 4.37 -16.18
N THR A 57 5.88 5.29 -17.08
CA THR A 57 6.78 6.32 -17.57
C THR A 57 6.02 7.65 -17.69
N TYR A 58 6.77 8.75 -17.63
CA TYR A 58 6.23 10.09 -17.85
C TYR A 58 7.29 10.99 -18.46
N THR A 59 6.97 11.67 -19.56
CA THR A 59 7.88 12.66 -20.17
C THR A 59 7.60 14.03 -19.56
N PHE A 60 8.53 14.51 -18.74
CA PHE A 60 8.48 15.83 -18.15
C PHE A 60 9.10 16.87 -19.08
N ARG A 61 8.46 18.04 -19.20
CA ARG A 61 8.83 19.13 -20.13
C ARG A 61 9.03 18.66 -21.58
N PRO A 62 7.95 18.17 -22.24
CA PRO A 62 8.04 17.75 -23.65
C PRO A 62 8.66 18.83 -24.54
N GLY A 63 9.52 18.41 -25.47
CA GLY A 63 10.32 19.30 -26.33
C GLY A 63 11.84 19.09 -26.15
N PRO A 64 12.66 20.07 -26.55
CA PRO A 64 14.13 19.93 -26.55
C PRO A 64 14.77 19.63 -25.18
N LYS A 65 14.07 19.88 -24.07
CA LYS A 65 14.52 19.63 -22.69
C LYS A 65 13.72 18.51 -22.00
N SER A 66 13.20 17.57 -22.78
CA SER A 66 12.42 16.43 -22.28
C SER A 66 13.24 15.59 -21.30
N VAL A 67 12.61 15.21 -20.19
CA VAL A 67 13.15 14.26 -19.22
C VAL A 67 12.19 13.10 -19.11
N ASN A 68 12.64 11.91 -19.48
CA ASN A 68 11.86 10.68 -19.32
C ASN A 68 12.03 10.15 -17.90
N LEU A 69 10.94 10.15 -17.15
CA LEU A 69 10.86 9.58 -15.82
C LEU A 69 10.37 8.15 -15.92
N VAL A 70 11.06 7.24 -15.23
CA VAL A 70 10.63 5.84 -15.08
C VAL A 70 10.17 5.65 -13.65
N ASN A 71 9.02 5.01 -13.48
CA ASN A 71 8.48 4.75 -12.16
C ASN A 71 9.38 3.76 -11.40
N HIS A 72 9.72 4.11 -10.16
CA HIS A 72 10.54 3.26 -9.31
C HIS A 72 9.76 2.07 -8.74
N ASN A 73 8.42 2.07 -8.79
CA ASN A 73 7.63 0.90 -8.44
C ASN A 73 7.66 -0.13 -9.57
N ARG A 74 8.55 -1.11 -9.45
CA ARG A 74 8.73 -2.18 -10.44
C ARG A 74 7.51 -3.09 -10.56
N LEU A 75 6.69 -3.18 -9.51
CA LEU A 75 5.50 -4.03 -9.49
C LEU A 75 4.41 -3.56 -10.46
N LEU A 76 4.45 -2.32 -10.96
CA LEU A 76 3.57 -1.87 -12.05
C LEU A 76 3.73 -2.71 -13.33
N SER A 77 4.91 -3.30 -13.53
CA SER A 77 5.20 -4.14 -14.70
C SER A 77 5.12 -5.63 -14.41
N SER A 78 5.34 -6.08 -13.17
CA SER A 78 5.39 -7.50 -12.82
C SER A 78 4.14 -8.03 -12.11
N PHE A 79 3.35 -7.18 -11.46
CA PHE A 79 2.18 -7.60 -10.70
C PHE A 79 0.88 -7.18 -11.41
N LYS A 80 0.06 -8.16 -11.77
CA LYS A 80 -1.22 -7.92 -12.47
C LYS A 80 -2.13 -7.02 -11.63
N GLY A 81 -2.70 -6.00 -12.27
CA GLY A 81 -3.62 -5.06 -11.62
C GLY A 81 -2.95 -4.03 -10.71
N CYS A 82 -1.62 -3.99 -10.63
CA CYS A 82 -0.88 -2.98 -9.86
C CYS A 82 -1.07 -1.58 -10.46
N ASP A 83 -1.47 -0.62 -9.63
CA ASP A 83 -1.81 0.75 -10.04
C ASP A 83 -1.20 1.84 -9.14
N GLY A 84 -0.22 1.50 -8.30
CA GLY A 84 0.48 2.46 -7.44
C GLY A 84 1.18 1.80 -6.25
N LEU A 85 1.56 2.53 -5.19
CA LEU A 85 1.45 3.98 -5.00
C LEU A 85 2.83 4.64 -5.05
N LYS A 86 3.72 4.33 -4.11
CA LYS A 86 5.00 5.05 -3.98
C LYS A 86 6.08 4.26 -3.24
N THR A 87 7.32 4.45 -3.69
CA THR A 87 8.55 3.96 -3.05
C THR A 87 9.24 5.05 -2.21
N GLY A 88 10.03 4.67 -1.21
CA GLY A 88 10.89 5.57 -0.43
C GLY A 88 12.19 4.87 -0.03
N TRP A 89 13.27 5.65 0.09
CA TRP A 89 14.54 5.18 0.63
C TRP A 89 15.36 6.38 1.15
N THR A 90 15.90 6.24 2.35
CA THR A 90 16.98 7.08 2.89
C THR A 90 17.94 6.18 3.65
N VAL A 91 19.13 6.68 3.98
CA VAL A 91 20.09 5.93 4.81
C VAL A 91 19.51 5.59 6.19
N ALA A 92 18.64 6.43 6.74
CA ALA A 92 18.07 6.24 8.07
C ALA A 92 16.76 5.42 8.09
N ALA A 93 16.03 5.35 6.97
CA ALA A 93 14.70 4.72 6.91
C ALA A 93 14.67 3.43 6.08
N ASP A 94 15.78 3.09 5.43
CA ASP A 94 15.92 1.92 4.56
C ASP A 94 14.84 1.84 3.47
N ALA A 95 14.74 0.71 2.76
CA ALA A 95 13.85 0.58 1.61
C ALA A 95 12.40 0.38 2.06
N SER A 96 11.55 1.35 1.73
CA SER A 96 10.12 1.33 2.05
C SER A 96 9.26 1.47 0.78
N MET A 97 8.05 0.89 0.79
CA MET A 97 7.06 1.11 -0.27
C MET A 97 5.64 0.92 0.22
N ILE A 98 4.73 1.60 -0.47
CA ILE A 98 3.31 1.34 -0.46
C ILE A 98 2.92 0.99 -1.89
N THR A 99 2.30 -0.17 -2.07
CA THR A 99 1.81 -0.63 -3.38
C THR A 99 0.38 -1.10 -3.29
N THR A 100 -0.32 -1.06 -4.42
CA THR A 100 -1.73 -1.44 -4.51
C THR A 100 -1.99 -2.17 -5.81
N ALA A 101 -2.92 -3.12 -5.77
CA ALA A 101 -3.43 -3.80 -6.94
C ALA A 101 -4.94 -4.02 -6.85
N ARG A 102 -5.61 -4.00 -8.01
CA ARG A 102 -7.04 -4.30 -8.14
C ARG A 102 -7.26 -5.49 -9.07
N GLU A 103 -8.08 -6.44 -8.63
CA GLU A 103 -8.59 -7.55 -9.45
C GLU A 103 -10.11 -7.64 -9.28
N GLY A 104 -10.86 -7.33 -10.35
CA GLY A 104 -12.31 -7.13 -10.26
C GLY A 104 -12.66 -6.03 -9.28
N GLU A 105 -13.52 -6.33 -8.30
CA GLU A 105 -13.89 -5.40 -7.22
C GLU A 105 -12.93 -5.48 -6.01
N ALA A 106 -12.06 -6.48 -5.96
CA ALA A 106 -11.11 -6.64 -4.86
C ALA A 106 -9.89 -5.71 -5.05
N ARG A 107 -9.53 -4.97 -4.00
CA ARG A 107 -8.32 -4.16 -3.96
C ARG A 107 -7.49 -4.51 -2.73
N VAL A 108 -6.20 -4.69 -2.94
CA VAL A 108 -5.21 -4.89 -1.87
C VAL A 108 -4.23 -3.73 -1.81
N ILE A 109 -3.77 -3.42 -0.60
CA ILE A 109 -2.73 -2.44 -0.33
C ILE A 109 -1.67 -3.15 0.52
N ALA A 110 -0.42 -3.14 0.07
CA ALA A 110 0.72 -3.61 0.84
C ALA A 110 1.58 -2.43 1.28
N VAL A 111 1.92 -2.39 2.56
CA VAL A 111 2.84 -1.40 3.16
C VAL A 111 4.03 -2.14 3.74
N VAL A 112 5.22 -1.87 3.20
CA VAL A 112 6.49 -2.46 3.62
C VAL A 112 7.42 -1.33 4.02
N LEU A 113 7.97 -1.38 5.24
CA LEU A 113 8.83 -0.33 5.79
C LEU A 113 10.17 -0.93 6.22
N GLY A 114 11.25 -0.20 5.97
CA GLY A 114 12.56 -0.46 6.57
C GLY A 114 13.24 -1.77 6.13
N CYS A 115 13.08 -2.20 4.87
CA CYS A 115 13.86 -3.34 4.38
C CYS A 115 15.31 -2.93 4.16
N ASP A 116 16.23 -3.64 4.78
CA ASP A 116 17.68 -3.49 4.62
C ASP A 116 18.29 -4.71 3.93
N SER A 117 19.60 -4.64 3.65
CA SER A 117 20.36 -5.78 3.14
C SER A 117 21.86 -5.51 3.27
N PRO A 118 22.66 -6.50 3.71
CA PRO A 118 24.12 -6.35 3.77
C PRO A 118 24.76 -6.20 2.38
N GLN A 119 24.03 -6.53 1.29
CA GLN A 119 24.45 -6.30 -0.10
C GLN A 119 24.11 -4.89 -0.62
N GLY A 120 23.65 -4.00 0.26
CA GLY A 120 23.42 -2.58 -0.01
C GLY A 120 22.03 -2.22 -0.54
N ALA A 121 21.82 -0.93 -0.79
CA ALA A 121 20.49 -0.34 -1.05
C ALA A 121 19.71 -0.99 -2.22
N LYS A 122 20.41 -1.39 -3.29
CA LYS A 122 19.75 -2.06 -4.43
C LYS A 122 19.22 -3.44 -4.05
N ALA A 123 19.91 -4.17 -3.18
CA ALA A 123 19.46 -5.47 -2.69
C ALA A 123 18.31 -5.30 -1.70
N ALA A 124 18.39 -4.33 -0.80
CA ALA A 124 17.31 -3.95 0.11
C ALA A 124 16.00 -3.62 -0.63
N GLN A 125 16.09 -2.85 -1.73
CA GLN A 125 14.93 -2.55 -2.59
C GLN A 125 14.35 -3.80 -3.26
N ARG A 126 15.17 -4.79 -3.62
CA ARG A 126 14.67 -6.07 -4.16
C ARG A 126 13.93 -6.89 -3.11
N VAL A 127 14.46 -6.96 -1.88
CA VAL A 127 13.80 -7.61 -0.74
C VAL A 127 12.44 -6.98 -0.48
N ARG A 128 12.39 -5.64 -0.44
CA ARG A 128 11.16 -4.87 -0.31
C ARG A 128 10.14 -5.22 -1.40
N ASP A 129 10.57 -5.21 -2.66
CA ASP A 129 9.68 -5.50 -3.80
C ASP A 129 9.12 -6.93 -3.72
N GLN A 130 9.95 -7.92 -3.36
CA GLN A 130 9.53 -9.32 -3.16
C GLN A 130 8.55 -9.49 -2.00
N MET A 131 8.78 -8.79 -0.88
CA MET A 131 7.85 -8.80 0.25
C MET A 131 6.50 -8.20 -0.14
N ALA A 132 6.51 -7.07 -0.84
CA ALA A 132 5.28 -6.40 -1.28
C ALA A 132 4.49 -7.24 -2.29
N ASP A 133 5.18 -7.88 -3.24
CA ASP A 133 4.59 -8.84 -4.19
C ASP A 133 3.87 -9.99 -3.44
N ARG A 134 4.59 -10.64 -2.51
CA ARG A 134 4.04 -11.73 -1.69
C ARG A 134 2.83 -11.27 -0.87
N LEU A 135 2.90 -10.11 -0.24
CA LEU A 135 1.81 -9.57 0.58
C LEU A 135 0.56 -9.27 -0.27
N MET A 136 0.73 -8.68 -1.47
CA MET A 136 -0.39 -8.43 -2.37
C MET A 136 -1.03 -9.74 -2.85
N ALA A 137 -0.22 -10.73 -3.25
CA ALA A 137 -0.71 -12.04 -3.66
C ALA A 137 -1.50 -12.74 -2.54
N GLN A 138 -0.93 -12.78 -1.33
CA GLN A 138 -1.61 -13.34 -0.15
C GLN A 138 -2.90 -12.58 0.19
N GLY A 139 -2.87 -11.24 0.09
CA GLY A 139 -4.03 -10.39 0.33
C GLY A 139 -5.17 -10.69 -0.63
N LEU A 140 -4.89 -10.85 -1.94
CA LEU A 140 -5.92 -11.13 -2.94
C LEU A 140 -6.57 -12.49 -2.71
N VAL A 141 -5.77 -13.52 -2.42
CA VAL A 141 -6.28 -14.85 -2.05
C VAL A 141 -7.16 -14.76 -0.80
N ARG A 142 -6.72 -14.01 0.22
CA ARG A 142 -7.49 -13.86 1.46
C ARG A 142 -8.83 -13.15 1.22
N LEU A 143 -8.84 -12.09 0.40
CA LEU A 143 -10.08 -11.39 0.03
C LEU A 143 -11.04 -12.30 -0.72
N ALA A 144 -10.55 -13.09 -1.69
CA ALA A 144 -11.38 -14.04 -2.42
C ALA A 144 -12.04 -15.07 -1.48
N LEU A 145 -11.30 -15.60 -0.50
CA LEU A 145 -11.83 -16.52 0.51
C LEU A 145 -12.91 -15.87 1.39
N LEU A 146 -12.71 -14.61 1.79
CA LEU A 146 -13.67 -13.87 2.61
C LEU A 146 -14.97 -13.58 1.86
N GLU A 147 -14.91 -13.28 0.56
CA GLU A 147 -16.11 -13.09 -0.26
C GLU A 147 -16.91 -14.39 -0.39
N VAL A 148 -16.24 -15.54 -0.53
CA VAL A 148 -16.90 -16.86 -0.53
C VAL A 148 -17.55 -17.14 0.82
N GLU A 149 -16.87 -16.86 1.94
CA GLU A 149 -17.41 -17.06 3.28
C GLU A 149 -18.63 -16.16 3.55
N LYS A 150 -18.56 -14.90 3.13
CA LYS A 150 -19.67 -13.95 3.22
C LYS A 150 -20.88 -14.38 2.38
N ALA A 151 -20.65 -14.87 1.17
CA ALA A 151 -21.72 -15.41 0.32
C ALA A 151 -22.42 -16.62 0.98
N LYS A 152 -21.66 -17.51 1.63
CA LYS A 152 -22.23 -18.65 2.39
C LYS A 152 -23.09 -18.17 3.56
N LEU A 153 -22.61 -17.18 4.33
CA LEU A 153 -23.37 -16.60 5.44
C LEU A 153 -24.68 -15.99 4.98
N HIS A 154 -24.69 -15.27 3.86
CA HIS A 154 -25.93 -14.70 3.29
C HIS A 154 -26.88 -15.74 2.70
N ALA A 155 -26.37 -16.91 2.29
CA ALA A 155 -27.19 -18.01 1.81
C ALA A 155 -27.82 -18.86 2.93
N LEU A 156 -27.49 -18.58 4.20
CA LEU A 156 -28.14 -19.25 5.33
C LEU A 156 -29.62 -18.86 5.39
N PRO A 157 -30.54 -19.82 5.59
CA PRO A 157 -31.96 -19.51 5.72
C PRO A 157 -32.21 -18.58 6.90
N ALA A 158 -33.01 -17.53 6.70
CA ALA A 158 -33.45 -16.65 7.76
C ALA A 158 -34.36 -17.42 8.71
N GLY A 159 -33.83 -17.78 9.89
CA GLY A 159 -34.55 -18.53 10.92
C GLY A 159 -33.97 -19.92 11.11
N LEU A 160 -32.96 -20.03 11.99
CA LEU A 160 -32.69 -21.31 12.62
C LEU A 160 -33.95 -21.73 13.39
N PRO A 161 -34.41 -22.98 13.30
CA PRO A 161 -35.48 -23.46 14.17
C PRO A 161 -35.07 -23.19 15.62
N PRO A 162 -36.01 -22.78 16.50
CA PRO A 162 -35.71 -22.50 17.88
C PRO A 162 -34.98 -23.71 18.49
N TRP A 163 -33.84 -23.43 19.14
CA TRP A 163 -33.04 -24.47 19.79
C TRP A 163 -33.92 -25.28 20.74
N ARG A 164 -33.90 -26.61 20.60
CA ARG A 164 -34.55 -27.54 21.53
C ARG A 164 -33.45 -28.26 22.32
N PRO A 165 -33.51 -28.25 23.67
CA PRO A 165 -32.61 -29.05 24.48
C PRO A 165 -32.83 -30.56 24.21
N PRO A 166 -31.79 -31.40 24.39
CA PRO A 166 -31.93 -32.85 24.30
C PRO A 166 -32.89 -33.39 25.39
N PRO A 167 -33.63 -34.49 25.10
CA PRO A 167 -34.50 -35.11 26.09
C PRO A 167 -33.71 -35.65 27.28
N ARG A 168 -34.31 -35.56 28.48
CA ARG A 168 -33.78 -36.12 29.74
C ARG A 168 -33.93 -37.63 29.78
#